data_AF-A0A973GNS2-F1
#
_entry.id   AF-A0A973GNS2-F1
#
_cell.length_a   1.000
_cell.length_b   1.000
_cell.length_c   1.000
_cell.angle_alpha   90.00
_cell.angle_beta   90.00
_cell.angle_gamma   90.00
#
_symmetry.space_group_name_H-M   'P 1'
#
loop_
_entity.id
_entity.type
_entity.pdbx_description
1 polymer ?
#
loop_
_entity_poly.entity_id
_entity_poly.type
_entity_poly.pdbx_seq_one_letter_code
_entity_poly.pdbx_strand_id
1 'polypeptide(L)'
;QLLAQKQVKDIVITNEQVRGTVKEGDKDKPFVSVRIEDPELIKSLEASGVTYEGRITENWFKDFLLAWILPLVVLVVIWTFVFRRMGGGGPGETIMSFGKSRAKIYGESDVKVTFNDVAGVEEAKEELIEVVEFLKRPDKFTRLGGRIPKGVMLVGPPGTGKTLLARAVAGEAKVPFFSMSGSEFVEMFVGVGASRVRDLFKQAIQRAPCIIFIDELDALGRARGAGIAGGHEEREQTLNQLLAEMDGFDPRKGVIIMAATNRPEILDPALLRAGRFDRHVLVDRPNIKDREDILQIHVRGVKLSKDVDLKVIAARTPGFVGADLANMVNEAALLAARKNKTEVEMTDFEAAIDRLIAGLEKKRRVMNKKEKDIVAYHECGHTIVAELLPTTDPVHRVSIVQRGITALGYTLQLPTEDRYLMTRTELLDKLCVMLGGRVAEEIVFGEVSTGAQNDLQRAAGIARSMVTEYGMTEKFGPLTFEKERRPMFLDIGLPNGPKAYSEDTAREIDQEVRRLIDGSYAKVKDMLTQNQERLRTLAKVLLEKETLEGEEIRKVLGLPEKKKET
;
A
#
# COMPACT_ATOMS: atom_id res chain seq x y z
N GLN A 1 9.28 -35.09 81.52
CA GLN A 1 9.03 -36.42 82.14
C GLN A 1 10.32 -37.14 82.56
N LEU A 2 11.29 -37.39 81.67
CA LEU A 2 12.55 -38.09 82.02
C LEU A 2 13.41 -37.33 83.06
N LEU A 3 13.35 -35.99 83.07
CA LEU A 3 14.00 -35.14 84.08
C LEU A 3 13.37 -35.30 85.47
N ALA A 4 12.04 -35.39 85.57
CA ALA A 4 11.33 -35.58 86.83
C ALA A 4 11.61 -36.96 87.48
N GLN A 5 12.06 -37.93 86.70
CA GLN A 5 12.47 -39.26 87.16
C GLN A 5 13.97 -39.36 87.51
N LYS A 6 14.73 -38.27 87.42
CA LYS A 6 16.20 -38.18 87.66
C LYS A 6 17.06 -39.17 86.86
N GLN A 7 16.61 -39.56 85.65
CA GLN A 7 17.32 -40.55 84.83
C GLN A 7 18.26 -39.94 83.79
N VAL A 8 18.35 -38.61 83.68
CA VAL A 8 19.18 -37.94 82.67
C VAL A 8 20.52 -37.53 83.25
N LYS A 9 21.62 -37.83 82.55
CA LYS A 9 22.99 -37.63 83.02
C LYS A 9 23.63 -36.35 82.47
N ASP A 10 23.50 -36.14 81.16
CA ASP A 10 24.06 -34.98 80.45
C ASP A 10 23.21 -34.64 79.22
N ILE A 11 23.12 -33.34 78.90
CA ILE A 11 22.33 -32.83 77.77
C ILE A 11 23.15 -31.81 76.95
N VAL A 12 23.18 -31.97 75.63
CA VAL A 12 23.73 -31.01 74.67
C VAL A 12 22.60 -30.38 73.87
N ILE A 13 22.48 -29.06 73.94
CA ILE A 13 21.45 -28.28 73.25
C ILE A 13 22.08 -27.61 72.02
N THR A 14 21.55 -27.90 70.83
CA THR A 14 21.90 -27.22 69.57
C THR A 14 20.79 -26.27 69.14
N ASN A 15 20.97 -25.52 68.05
CA ASN A 15 19.95 -24.59 67.56
C ASN A 15 18.65 -25.31 67.16
N GLU A 16 18.72 -26.55 66.69
CA GLU A 16 17.54 -27.27 66.18
C GLU A 16 17.16 -28.51 67.02
N GLN A 17 18.11 -29.08 67.77
CA GLN A 17 17.91 -30.35 68.48
C GLN A 17 18.53 -30.35 69.87
N VAL A 18 17.89 -31.07 70.79
CA VAL A 18 18.43 -31.40 72.12
C VAL A 18 18.84 -32.87 72.10
N ARG A 19 20.10 -33.14 72.43
CA ARG A 19 20.63 -34.50 72.57
C ARG A 19 20.99 -34.75 74.02
N GLY A 20 20.76 -35.94 74.54
CA GLY A 20 21.18 -36.26 75.90
C GLY A 20 21.32 -37.76 76.11
N THR A 21 21.77 -38.13 77.30
CA THR A 21 21.96 -39.53 77.67
C THR A 21 21.10 -39.87 78.89
N VAL A 22 20.29 -40.94 78.78
CA VAL A 22 19.45 -41.44 79.87
C VAL A 22 20.03 -42.75 80.41
N LYS A 23 20.02 -42.89 81.73
CA LYS A 23 20.42 -44.10 82.46
C LYS A 23 19.22 -45.03 82.59
N GLU A 24 19.22 -46.12 81.82
CA GLU A 24 18.17 -47.13 81.85
C GLU A 24 18.80 -48.46 82.29
N GLY A 25 18.79 -48.74 83.60
CA GLY A 25 19.55 -49.85 84.19
C GLY A 25 21.06 -49.60 84.18
N ASP A 26 21.85 -50.60 83.80
CA ASP A 26 23.33 -50.55 83.78
C ASP A 26 23.93 -50.14 82.40
N LYS A 27 23.11 -49.55 81.52
CA LYS A 27 23.56 -49.05 80.19
C LYS A 27 23.05 -47.64 79.91
N ASP A 28 23.97 -46.78 79.47
CA ASP A 28 23.68 -45.39 79.06
C ASP A 28 23.15 -45.39 77.61
N LYS A 29 21.94 -44.86 77.36
CA LYS A 29 21.36 -44.73 76.00
C LYS A 29 21.23 -43.26 75.58
N PRO A 30 21.71 -42.88 74.38
CA PRO A 30 21.52 -41.54 73.84
C PRO A 30 20.09 -41.36 73.31
N PHE A 31 19.52 -40.18 73.52
CA PHE A 31 18.28 -39.72 72.89
C PHE A 31 18.50 -38.41 72.16
N VAL A 32 17.69 -38.19 71.12
CA VAL A 32 17.65 -36.94 70.36
C VAL A 32 16.20 -36.48 70.30
N SER A 33 15.96 -35.24 70.68
CA SER A 33 14.66 -34.57 70.60
C SER A 33 14.79 -33.27 69.82
N VAL A 34 13.71 -32.84 69.20
CA VAL A 34 13.63 -31.51 68.58
C VAL A 34 13.58 -30.46 69.67
N ARG A 35 14.28 -29.33 69.49
CA ARG A 35 14.27 -28.22 70.44
C ARG A 35 12.96 -27.45 70.30
N ILE A 36 12.17 -27.41 71.38
CA ILE A 36 11.01 -26.52 71.52
C ILE A 36 11.43 -25.45 72.52
N GLU A 37 11.24 -24.17 72.19
CA GLU A 37 11.59 -23.05 73.06
C GLU A 37 10.63 -22.99 74.26
N ASP A 38 11.01 -23.66 75.35
CA ASP A 38 10.29 -23.64 76.62
C ASP A 38 11.11 -22.86 77.66
N PRO A 39 10.62 -21.69 78.15
CA PRO A 39 11.30 -20.86 79.14
C PRO A 39 11.51 -21.56 80.50
N GLU A 40 10.74 -22.59 80.84
CA GLU A 40 10.87 -23.31 82.11
C GLU A 40 11.86 -24.48 82.05
N LEU A 41 12.28 -24.88 80.84
CA LEU A 41 13.16 -26.03 80.63
C LEU A 41 14.52 -25.84 81.31
N ILE A 42 15.13 -24.65 81.21
CA ILE A 42 16.43 -24.35 81.84
C ILE A 42 16.32 -24.41 83.36
N LYS A 43 15.25 -23.87 83.95
CA LYS A 43 14.99 -23.94 85.40
C LYS A 43 14.79 -25.38 85.88
N SER A 44 14.10 -26.22 85.09
CA SER A 44 13.90 -27.64 85.40
C SER A 44 15.18 -28.47 85.32
N LEU A 45 16.12 -28.08 84.46
CA LEU A 45 17.43 -28.70 84.30
C LEU A 45 18.36 -28.35 85.46
N GLU A 46 18.37 -27.08 85.90
CA GLU A 46 19.12 -26.62 87.08
C GLU A 46 18.60 -27.27 88.38
N ALA A 47 17.28 -27.34 88.58
CA ALA A 47 16.66 -27.99 89.74
C ALA A 47 16.94 -29.51 89.82
N SER A 48 17.27 -30.14 88.68
CA SER A 48 17.57 -31.57 88.59
C SER A 48 19.07 -31.89 88.66
N GLY A 49 19.94 -30.87 88.70
CA GLY A 49 21.40 -31.02 88.88
C GLY A 49 22.15 -31.61 87.67
N VAL A 50 21.60 -31.51 86.46
CA VAL A 50 22.14 -32.11 85.23
C VAL A 50 23.07 -31.11 84.51
N THR A 51 24.24 -31.55 84.04
CA THR A 51 25.17 -30.72 83.26
C THR A 51 24.69 -30.56 81.82
N TYR A 52 24.69 -29.32 81.30
CA TYR A 52 24.31 -29.04 79.92
C TYR A 52 25.28 -28.13 79.15
N GLU A 53 25.50 -28.41 77.86
CA GLU A 53 26.36 -27.63 76.94
C GLU A 53 25.58 -27.15 75.71
N GLY A 54 25.83 -25.92 75.26
CA GLY A 54 25.28 -25.37 74.00
C GLY A 54 26.28 -25.49 72.84
N ARG A 55 25.89 -26.08 71.69
CA ARG A 55 26.75 -26.12 70.48
C ARG A 55 26.01 -25.62 69.23
N ILE A 56 26.58 -24.62 68.57
CA ILE A 56 26.11 -24.09 67.28
C ILE A 56 26.76 -24.90 66.16
N THR A 57 25.97 -25.44 65.24
CA THR A 57 26.48 -26.15 64.05
C THR A 57 25.96 -25.44 62.80
N GLU A 58 26.82 -24.64 62.17
CA GLU A 58 26.53 -24.02 60.87
C GLU A 58 27.43 -24.63 59.79
N ASN A 59 26.82 -25.22 58.76
CA ASN A 59 27.52 -25.79 57.60
C ASN A 59 27.63 -24.77 56.46
N TRP A 60 28.24 -23.62 56.73
CA TRP A 60 28.39 -22.47 55.81
C TRP A 60 28.88 -22.83 54.38
N PHE A 61 29.69 -23.88 54.25
CA PHE A 61 30.26 -24.31 52.98
C PHE A 61 29.23 -24.96 52.03
N LYS A 62 28.24 -25.66 52.58
CA LYS A 62 27.18 -26.30 51.77
C LYS A 62 26.23 -25.25 51.20
N ASP A 63 25.89 -24.26 52.01
CA ASP A 63 24.98 -23.18 51.63
C ASP A 63 25.62 -22.27 50.57
N PHE A 64 26.92 -21.99 50.69
CA PHE A 64 27.66 -21.23 49.68
C PHE A 64 27.71 -21.95 48.33
N LEU A 65 28.04 -23.25 48.30
CA LEU A 65 28.13 -24.03 47.05
C LEU A 65 26.76 -24.12 46.35
N LEU A 66 25.70 -24.42 47.09
CA LEU A 66 24.36 -24.57 46.52
C LEU A 66 23.75 -23.25 46.07
N ALA A 67 23.94 -22.17 46.83
CA ALA A 67 23.33 -20.88 46.53
C ALA A 67 24.04 -20.13 45.39
N TRP A 68 25.35 -20.30 45.21
CA TRP A 68 26.13 -19.51 44.24
C TRP A 68 26.60 -20.29 43.02
N ILE A 69 27.03 -21.55 43.19
CA ILE A 69 27.60 -22.32 42.07
C ILE A 69 26.51 -23.00 41.26
N LEU A 70 25.46 -23.52 41.90
CA LEU A 70 24.35 -24.17 41.19
C LEU A 70 23.67 -23.23 40.17
N PRO A 71 23.30 -21.97 40.51
CA PRO A 71 22.68 -21.07 39.54
C PRO A 71 23.61 -20.71 38.39
N LEU A 72 24.91 -20.53 38.66
CA LEU A 72 25.90 -20.16 37.65
C LEU A 72 26.14 -21.30 36.65
N VAL A 73 26.20 -22.54 37.13
CA VAL A 73 26.30 -23.73 36.28
C VAL A 73 25.03 -23.92 35.44
N VAL A 74 23.83 -23.78 36.03
CA VAL A 74 22.56 -23.86 35.30
C VAL A 74 22.50 -22.81 34.20
N LEU A 75 22.93 -21.57 34.49
CA LEU A 75 22.95 -20.49 33.51
C LEU A 75 23.91 -20.81 32.35
N VAL A 76 25.12 -21.32 32.65
CA VAL A 76 26.07 -21.76 31.61
C VAL A 76 25.48 -22.87 30.75
N VAL A 77 24.82 -23.88 31.33
CA VAL A 77 24.21 -24.98 30.56
C VAL A 77 23.08 -24.49 29.66
N ILE A 78 22.21 -23.61 30.16
CA ILE A 78 21.12 -23.01 29.38
C ILE A 78 21.68 -22.21 28.21
N TRP A 79 22.67 -21.34 28.44
CA TRP A 79 23.30 -20.55 27.39
C TRP A 79 23.99 -21.45 26.34
N THR A 80 24.66 -22.52 26.78
CA THR A 80 25.30 -23.48 25.86
C THR A 80 24.27 -24.20 24.99
N PHE A 81 23.10 -24.53 25.55
CA PHE A 81 22.01 -25.18 24.81
C PHE A 81 21.31 -24.22 23.84
N VAL A 82 21.09 -22.96 24.23
CA VAL A 82 20.52 -21.90 23.38
C VAL A 82 21.46 -21.59 22.20
N PHE A 83 22.76 -21.41 22.46
CA PHE A 83 23.75 -21.16 21.40
C PHE A 83 23.88 -22.35 20.43
N ARG A 84 23.77 -23.59 20.92
CA ARG A 84 23.76 -24.78 20.04
C ARG A 84 22.49 -24.88 19.19
N ARG A 85 21.37 -24.31 19.64
CA ARG A 85 20.08 -24.37 18.92
C ARG A 85 19.87 -23.20 17.97
N MET A 86 20.57 -22.07 18.15
CA MET A 86 20.47 -20.87 17.30
C MET A 86 21.41 -20.83 16.08
N GLY A 87 22.10 -21.92 15.75
CA GLY A 87 22.84 -22.05 14.49
C GLY A 87 24.32 -21.65 14.60
N GLY A 88 25.18 -22.48 14.01
CA GLY A 88 26.64 -22.38 14.10
C GLY A 88 27.23 -21.17 13.38
N GLY A 89 27.22 -20.02 14.03
CA GLY A 89 28.05 -18.87 13.70
C GLY A 89 28.53 -18.24 15.01
N GLY A 90 29.84 -18.24 15.24
CA GLY A 90 30.42 -17.68 16.45
C GLY A 90 30.10 -16.18 16.62
N PRO A 91 30.32 -15.60 17.80
CA PRO A 91 30.00 -14.19 18.11
C PRO A 91 30.66 -13.15 17.18
N GLY A 92 31.58 -13.53 16.28
CA GLY A 92 32.16 -12.66 15.25
C GLY A 92 31.44 -12.65 13.88
N GLU A 93 30.63 -13.67 13.57
CA GLU A 93 30.00 -13.79 12.23
C GLU A 93 28.70 -12.98 12.14
N THR A 94 27.97 -12.85 13.25
CA THR A 94 26.74 -12.05 13.32
C THR A 94 27.03 -10.56 13.13
N ILE A 95 28.13 -10.04 13.69
CA ILE A 95 28.53 -8.63 13.55
C ILE A 95 29.00 -8.31 12.11
N MET A 96 29.68 -9.25 11.42
CA MET A 96 30.09 -9.06 10.03
C MET A 96 28.96 -9.25 9.00
N SER A 97 27.81 -9.78 9.41
CA SER A 97 26.66 -9.98 8.52
C SER A 97 25.75 -8.75 8.36
N PHE A 98 25.87 -7.73 9.23
CA PHE A 98 25.01 -6.53 9.21
C PHE A 98 25.19 -5.64 7.95
N GLY A 99 26.33 -5.74 7.26
CA GLY A 99 26.65 -4.94 6.08
C GLY A 99 26.42 -5.63 4.72
N LYS A 100 26.01 -6.91 4.70
CA LYS A 100 25.76 -7.65 3.45
C LYS A 100 24.43 -7.25 2.82
N SER A 101 24.43 -7.11 1.50
CA SER A 101 23.23 -6.85 0.72
C SER A 101 22.24 -8.01 0.83
N ARG A 102 20.96 -7.72 1.10
CA ARG A 102 19.85 -8.68 1.08
C ARG A 102 19.17 -8.77 -0.31
N ALA A 103 19.81 -8.24 -1.35
CA ALA A 103 19.26 -8.23 -2.71
C ALA A 103 18.76 -9.61 -3.10
N LYS A 104 17.53 -9.68 -3.63
CA LYS A 104 17.04 -10.91 -4.25
C LYS A 104 17.77 -11.06 -5.58
N ILE A 105 18.67 -12.04 -5.64
CA ILE A 105 19.39 -12.39 -6.86
C ILE A 105 18.54 -13.41 -7.61
N TYR A 106 18.03 -13.01 -8.77
CA TYR A 106 17.40 -13.94 -9.71
C TYR A 106 18.47 -14.34 -10.73
N GLY A 107 18.78 -15.64 -10.81
CA GLY A 107 19.69 -16.16 -11.82
C GLY A 107 19.08 -16.07 -13.22
N GLU A 108 19.90 -16.25 -14.27
CA GLU A 108 19.45 -16.32 -15.67
C GLU A 108 18.29 -17.32 -15.87
N SER A 109 18.31 -18.44 -15.14
CA SER A 109 17.27 -19.48 -15.19
C SER A 109 15.95 -19.11 -14.48
N ASP A 110 15.96 -18.09 -13.63
CA ASP A 110 14.83 -17.74 -12.77
C ASP A 110 13.95 -16.62 -13.37
N VAL A 111 14.49 -15.85 -14.33
CA VAL A 111 13.78 -14.77 -15.01
C VAL A 111 13.01 -15.34 -16.22
N LYS A 112 11.80 -15.83 -15.97
CA LYS A 112 10.92 -16.39 -17.02
C LYS A 112 10.09 -15.36 -17.79
N VAL A 113 10.05 -14.12 -17.30
CA VAL A 113 9.21 -13.05 -17.86
C VAL A 113 9.93 -12.41 -19.05
N THR A 114 9.23 -12.24 -20.17
CA THR A 114 9.75 -11.60 -21.39
C THR A 114 8.83 -10.45 -21.83
N PHE A 115 9.17 -9.74 -22.91
CA PHE A 115 8.29 -8.70 -23.46
C PHE A 115 6.93 -9.23 -23.94
N ASN A 116 6.77 -10.53 -24.16
CA ASN A 116 5.48 -11.16 -24.48
C ASN A 116 4.51 -11.24 -23.29
N ASP A 117 5.01 -11.04 -22.07
CA ASP A 117 4.25 -11.05 -20.82
C ASP A 117 3.92 -9.63 -20.33
N VAL A 118 4.30 -8.61 -21.10
CA VAL A 118 4.03 -7.20 -20.83
C VAL A 118 3.24 -6.64 -22.02
N ALA A 119 2.19 -5.87 -21.77
CA ALA A 119 1.39 -5.21 -22.81
C ALA A 119 1.06 -3.77 -22.42
N GLY A 120 0.63 -2.98 -23.40
CA GLY A 120 0.14 -1.62 -23.16
C GLY A 120 1.22 -0.57 -22.87
N VAL A 121 2.47 -0.87 -23.22
CA VAL A 121 3.65 -0.01 -22.99
C VAL A 121 4.64 -0.12 -24.16
N GLU A 122 4.14 -0.12 -25.39
CA GLU A 122 4.95 -0.39 -26.60
C GLU A 122 6.05 0.66 -26.80
N GLU A 123 5.78 1.94 -26.56
CA GLU A 123 6.77 3.01 -26.64
C GLU A 123 7.91 2.78 -25.64
N ALA A 124 7.56 2.38 -24.41
CA ALA A 124 8.55 2.05 -23.40
C ALA A 124 9.36 0.79 -23.77
N LYS A 125 8.75 -0.20 -24.43
CA LYS A 125 9.46 -1.39 -24.92
C LYS A 125 10.43 -1.02 -26.04
N GLU A 126 10.04 -0.19 -26.99
CA GLU A 126 10.91 0.28 -28.07
C GLU A 126 12.17 0.95 -27.54
N GLU A 127 12.03 1.84 -26.55
CA GLU A 127 13.18 2.46 -25.90
C GLU A 127 14.09 1.45 -25.17
N LEU A 128 13.49 0.42 -24.56
CA LEU A 128 14.23 -0.59 -23.81
C LEU A 128 14.83 -1.70 -24.71
N ILE A 129 14.40 -1.84 -25.96
CA ILE A 129 15.00 -2.78 -26.92
C ILE A 129 16.47 -2.43 -27.18
N GLU A 130 16.83 -1.15 -27.18
CA GLU A 130 18.24 -0.72 -27.30
C GLU A 130 19.09 -1.23 -26.12
N VAL A 131 18.53 -1.16 -24.91
CA VAL A 131 19.17 -1.65 -23.67
C VAL A 131 19.39 -3.17 -23.75
N VAL A 132 18.39 -3.90 -24.24
CA VAL A 132 18.47 -5.34 -24.49
C VAL A 132 19.54 -5.66 -25.55
N GLU A 133 19.55 -4.94 -26.68
CA GLU A 133 20.50 -5.20 -27.76
C GLU A 133 21.93 -4.95 -27.29
N PHE A 134 22.15 -3.92 -26.46
CA PHE A 134 23.44 -3.67 -25.85
C PHE A 134 23.91 -4.84 -24.97
N LEU A 135 23.05 -5.33 -24.08
CA LEU A 135 23.41 -6.45 -23.19
C LEU A 135 23.71 -7.74 -23.98
N LYS A 136 23.01 -7.95 -25.12
CA LYS A 136 23.26 -9.10 -26.02
C LYS A 136 24.50 -8.91 -26.90
N ARG A 137 24.79 -7.69 -27.37
CA ARG A 137 25.81 -7.38 -28.40
C ARG A 137 26.52 -6.05 -28.12
N PRO A 138 27.33 -5.94 -27.05
CA PRO A 138 27.97 -4.68 -26.64
C PRO A 138 28.97 -4.13 -27.67
N ASP A 139 29.60 -5.02 -28.46
CA ASP A 139 30.59 -4.65 -29.49
C ASP A 139 30.01 -3.79 -30.62
N LYS A 140 28.72 -3.99 -30.96
CA LYS A 140 28.02 -3.25 -32.02
C LYS A 140 28.03 -1.74 -31.75
N PHE A 141 27.83 -1.36 -30.49
CA PHE A 141 27.75 0.03 -30.04
C PHE A 141 29.13 0.62 -29.74
N THR A 142 30.02 -0.17 -29.15
CA THR A 142 31.37 0.27 -28.76
C THR A 142 32.23 0.58 -30.00
N ARG A 143 32.08 -0.19 -31.09
CA ARG A 143 32.84 0.04 -32.35
C ARG A 143 32.57 1.41 -33.00
N LEU A 144 31.38 1.95 -32.80
CA LEU A 144 30.97 3.24 -33.36
C LEU A 144 31.19 4.42 -32.39
N GLY A 145 31.83 4.18 -31.24
CA GLY A 145 32.07 5.20 -30.22
C GLY A 145 30.82 5.63 -29.45
N GLY A 146 29.72 4.85 -29.54
CA GLY A 146 28.49 5.11 -28.80
C GLY A 146 28.73 4.99 -27.30
N ARG A 147 28.22 5.97 -26.52
CA ARG A 147 28.22 5.91 -25.06
C ARG A 147 26.96 5.21 -24.59
N ILE A 148 27.15 4.25 -23.69
CA ILE A 148 26.09 3.40 -23.16
C ILE A 148 25.44 4.14 -21.99
N PRO A 149 24.09 4.18 -21.89
CA PRO A 149 23.43 4.73 -20.73
C PRO A 149 23.80 3.89 -19.50
N LYS A 150 24.33 4.53 -18.46
CA LYS A 150 24.65 3.81 -17.22
C LYS A 150 23.38 3.47 -16.43
N GLY A 151 22.35 4.29 -16.57
CA GLY A 151 21.13 4.21 -15.78
C GLY A 151 19.89 4.57 -16.59
N VAL A 152 18.86 3.73 -16.45
CA VAL A 152 17.53 3.94 -17.03
C VAL A 152 16.53 4.12 -15.89
N MET A 153 15.77 5.21 -15.90
CA MET A 153 14.71 5.44 -14.92
C MET A 153 13.34 5.22 -15.57
N LEU A 154 12.57 4.28 -15.03
CA LEU A 154 11.18 4.04 -15.34
C LEU A 154 10.31 4.96 -14.48
N VAL A 155 9.56 5.84 -15.13
CA VAL A 155 8.73 6.86 -14.47
C VAL A 155 7.27 6.59 -14.78
N GLY A 156 6.40 6.60 -13.79
CA GLY A 156 4.96 6.54 -14.04
C GLY A 156 4.14 6.16 -12.83
N PRO A 157 2.80 6.16 -12.92
CA PRO A 157 1.92 5.83 -11.80
C PRO A 157 2.18 4.43 -11.20
N PRO A 158 1.84 4.19 -9.93
CA PRO A 158 1.96 2.85 -9.34
C PRO A 158 1.06 1.86 -10.10
N GLY A 159 1.50 0.59 -10.18
CA GLY A 159 0.72 -0.49 -10.79
C GLY A 159 0.72 -0.54 -12.32
N THR A 160 1.46 0.32 -13.03
CA THR A 160 1.63 0.27 -14.50
C THR A 160 2.62 -0.79 -14.99
N GLY A 161 3.17 -1.61 -14.09
CA GLY A 161 4.04 -2.72 -14.47
C GLY A 161 5.53 -2.37 -14.63
N LYS A 162 6.02 -1.26 -14.06
CA LYS A 162 7.46 -0.87 -14.10
C LYS A 162 8.41 -2.01 -13.68
N THR A 163 8.15 -2.66 -12.55
CA THR A 163 8.94 -3.79 -12.04
C THR A 163 8.84 -5.01 -12.97
N LEU A 164 7.68 -5.24 -13.58
CA LEU A 164 7.49 -6.32 -14.55
C LEU A 164 8.27 -6.06 -15.84
N LEU A 165 8.25 -4.81 -16.33
CA LEU A 165 8.98 -4.37 -17.51
C LEU A 165 10.49 -4.50 -17.31
N ALA A 166 11.03 -4.09 -16.15
CA ALA A 166 12.46 -4.27 -15.85
C ALA A 166 12.87 -5.75 -15.82
N ARG A 167 12.02 -6.63 -15.28
CA ARG A 167 12.24 -8.09 -15.33
C ARG A 167 12.18 -8.64 -16.76
N ALA A 168 11.26 -8.13 -17.58
CA ALA A 168 11.13 -8.50 -18.98
C ALA A 168 12.37 -8.11 -19.81
N VAL A 169 12.97 -6.95 -19.55
CA VAL A 169 14.26 -6.54 -20.16
C VAL A 169 15.36 -7.55 -19.84
N ALA A 170 15.48 -7.98 -18.57
CA ALA A 170 16.47 -8.97 -18.15
C ALA A 170 16.23 -10.35 -18.78
N GLY A 171 14.97 -10.79 -18.84
CA GLY A 171 14.59 -12.07 -19.45
C GLY A 171 14.80 -12.07 -20.97
N GLU A 172 14.51 -10.95 -21.63
CA GLU A 172 14.76 -10.77 -23.05
C GLU A 172 16.27 -10.77 -23.34
N ALA A 173 17.06 -10.03 -22.55
CA ALA A 173 18.52 -9.99 -22.63
C ALA A 173 19.19 -11.32 -22.20
N LYS A 174 18.48 -12.17 -21.46
CA LYS A 174 18.99 -13.39 -20.82
C LYS A 174 20.21 -13.11 -19.95
N VAL A 175 20.08 -12.16 -19.01
CA VAL A 175 21.13 -11.80 -18.06
C VAL A 175 20.62 -11.89 -16.62
N PRO A 176 21.50 -12.04 -15.61
CA PRO A 176 21.10 -12.01 -14.20
C PRO A 176 20.40 -10.70 -13.82
N PHE A 177 19.40 -10.82 -12.94
CA PHE A 177 18.58 -9.70 -12.46
C PHE A 177 18.69 -9.56 -10.94
N PHE A 178 19.29 -8.46 -10.49
CA PHE A 178 19.40 -8.11 -9.08
C PHE A 178 18.28 -7.13 -8.74
N SER A 179 17.39 -7.48 -7.80
CA SER A 179 16.27 -6.61 -7.40
C SER A 179 16.42 -6.19 -5.94
N MET A 180 16.26 -4.90 -5.68
CA MET A 180 16.16 -4.34 -4.33
C MET A 180 15.14 -3.18 -4.31
N SER A 181 14.39 -3.01 -3.21
CA SER A 181 13.59 -1.78 -3.00
C SER A 181 14.46 -0.69 -2.38
N GLY A 182 14.25 0.56 -2.79
CA GLY A 182 14.88 1.75 -2.21
C GLY A 182 14.65 1.86 -0.71
N SER A 183 13.52 1.35 -0.21
CA SER A 183 13.22 1.31 1.22
C SER A 183 14.17 0.39 2.01
N GLU A 184 14.74 -0.66 1.40
CA GLU A 184 15.68 -1.58 2.05
C GLU A 184 17.03 -0.92 2.37
N PHE A 185 17.28 0.25 1.82
CA PHE A 185 18.50 1.01 2.07
C PHE A 185 18.36 2.05 3.17
N VAL A 186 17.14 2.30 3.66
CA VAL A 186 16.86 3.24 4.76
C VAL A 186 16.77 2.45 6.05
N GLU A 187 17.79 2.52 6.89
CA GLU A 187 17.88 1.77 8.14
C GLU A 187 18.14 2.69 9.34
N MET A 188 17.87 2.21 10.56
CA MET A 188 18.11 2.99 11.80
C MET A 188 19.62 3.20 12.09
N PHE A 189 20.49 2.41 11.47
CA PHE A 189 21.92 2.43 11.72
C PHE A 189 22.69 3.14 10.61
N VAL A 190 23.39 4.21 10.96
CA VAL A 190 24.22 5.00 10.04
C VAL A 190 25.25 4.12 9.33
N GLY A 191 25.37 4.28 8.02
CA GLY A 191 26.36 3.59 7.19
C GLY A 191 25.99 2.17 6.75
N VAL A 192 24.92 1.57 7.27
CA VAL A 192 24.45 0.24 6.83
C VAL A 192 23.95 0.30 5.38
N GLY A 193 23.12 1.29 5.04
CA GLY A 193 22.65 1.51 3.67
C GLY A 193 23.80 1.64 2.66
N ALA A 194 24.78 2.50 2.95
CA ALA A 194 25.98 2.67 2.12
C ALA A 194 26.84 1.39 1.98
N SER A 195 26.90 0.53 3.01
CA SER A 195 27.57 -0.78 2.88
C SER A 195 26.81 -1.72 1.94
N ARG A 196 25.46 -1.75 2.02
CA ARG A 196 24.62 -2.57 1.13
C ARG A 196 24.73 -2.14 -0.33
N VAL A 197 24.80 -0.83 -0.59
CA VAL A 197 25.04 -0.30 -1.95
C VAL A 197 26.38 -0.83 -2.49
N ARG A 198 27.46 -0.70 -1.71
CA ARG A 198 28.79 -1.21 -2.12
C ARG A 198 28.78 -2.70 -2.41
N ASP A 199 28.16 -3.48 -1.54
CA ASP A 199 28.08 -4.94 -1.70
C ASP A 199 27.23 -5.34 -2.91
N LEU A 200 26.09 -4.67 -3.15
CA LEU A 200 25.25 -4.86 -4.33
C LEU A 200 26.06 -4.66 -5.63
N PHE A 201 26.77 -3.55 -5.74
CA PHE A 201 27.58 -3.25 -6.92
C PHE A 201 28.74 -4.22 -7.09
N LYS A 202 29.40 -4.60 -6.00
CA LYS A 202 30.48 -5.61 -6.04
C LYS A 202 29.97 -6.95 -6.56
N GLN A 203 28.82 -7.42 -6.08
CA GLN A 203 28.21 -8.67 -6.54
C GLN A 203 27.75 -8.60 -8.00
N ALA A 204 27.16 -7.47 -8.42
CA ALA A 204 26.73 -7.25 -9.79
C ALA A 204 27.92 -7.26 -10.77
N ILE A 205 29.01 -6.56 -10.44
CA ILE A 205 30.22 -6.54 -11.27
C ILE A 205 30.83 -7.93 -11.44
N GLN A 206 30.75 -8.79 -10.42
CA GLN A 206 31.24 -10.17 -10.51
C GLN A 206 30.39 -11.06 -11.42
N ARG A 207 29.12 -10.70 -11.65
CA ARG A 207 28.17 -11.46 -12.49
C ARG A 207 27.78 -10.71 -13.76
N ALA A 208 28.59 -9.74 -14.18
CA ALA A 208 28.32 -8.98 -15.39
C ALA A 208 28.50 -9.85 -16.65
N PRO A 209 27.69 -9.65 -17.71
CA PRO A 209 26.66 -8.62 -17.87
C PRO A 209 25.40 -8.90 -17.04
N CYS A 210 24.82 -7.88 -16.41
CA CYS A 210 23.63 -8.03 -15.55
C CYS A 210 22.84 -6.72 -15.41
N ILE A 211 21.63 -6.81 -14.88
CA ILE A 211 20.78 -5.66 -14.54
C ILE A 211 20.65 -5.52 -13.03
N ILE A 212 20.88 -4.32 -12.51
CA ILE A 212 20.55 -3.91 -11.14
C ILE A 212 19.25 -3.12 -11.18
N PHE A 213 18.19 -3.62 -10.57
CA PHE A 213 16.91 -2.93 -10.46
C PHE A 213 16.67 -2.40 -9.04
N ILE A 214 16.43 -1.09 -8.94
CA ILE A 214 16.08 -0.39 -7.70
C ILE A 214 14.63 0.10 -7.81
N ASP A 215 13.71 -0.56 -7.12
CA ASP A 215 12.31 -0.10 -7.04
C ASP A 215 12.17 1.05 -6.02
N GLU A 216 11.13 1.88 -6.13
CA GLU A 216 10.87 2.98 -5.18
C GLU A 216 12.10 3.86 -4.90
N LEU A 217 12.77 4.32 -5.96
CA LEU A 217 13.98 5.15 -5.84
C LEU A 217 13.72 6.42 -5.02
N ASP A 218 12.49 6.91 -4.97
CA ASP A 218 12.06 8.07 -4.21
C ASP A 218 12.20 7.91 -2.68
N ALA A 219 12.29 6.67 -2.17
CA ALA A 219 12.63 6.43 -0.77
C ALA A 219 14.06 6.90 -0.43
N LEU A 220 15.00 6.73 -1.37
CA LEU A 220 16.41 7.10 -1.22
C LEU A 220 16.72 8.49 -1.77
N GLY A 221 16.18 8.79 -2.94
CA GLY A 221 16.59 9.91 -3.77
C GLY A 221 15.93 11.23 -3.43
N ARG A 222 15.21 11.36 -2.31
CA ARG A 222 14.45 12.58 -2.02
C ARG A 222 15.38 13.80 -1.84
N ALA A 223 15.07 14.90 -2.54
CA ALA A 223 15.82 16.15 -2.47
C ALA A 223 15.84 16.75 -1.04
N ARG A 224 16.96 17.40 -0.71
CA ARG A 224 17.23 18.03 0.59
C ARG A 224 16.15 19.03 1.00
N GLY A 225 15.76 19.03 2.28
CA GLY A 225 14.97 20.11 2.90
C GLY A 225 13.51 19.84 3.24
N ALA A 226 13.01 18.60 3.15
CA ALA A 226 11.57 18.31 3.32
C ALA A 226 11.17 17.54 4.60
N GLY A 227 11.99 17.52 5.66
CA GLY A 227 11.66 16.82 6.91
C GLY A 227 12.44 17.29 8.14
N ILE A 228 11.85 17.11 9.33
CA ILE A 228 12.38 17.51 10.65
C ILE A 228 13.67 16.74 10.98
N ALA A 229 14.60 17.41 11.64
CA ALA A 229 15.98 17.01 11.92
C ALA A 229 16.14 15.60 12.53
N GLY A 230 17.04 14.79 11.93
CA GLY A 230 17.53 13.53 12.50
C GLY A 230 17.62 12.35 11.53
N GLY A 231 16.76 12.28 10.51
CA GLY A 231 16.69 11.15 9.56
C GLY A 231 17.33 11.38 8.18
N HIS A 232 17.93 12.55 7.94
CA HIS A 232 18.49 12.89 6.62
C HIS A 232 19.92 12.35 6.42
N GLU A 233 20.71 12.24 7.48
CA GLU A 233 22.15 11.95 7.35
C GLU A 233 22.44 10.54 6.80
N GLU A 234 21.69 9.53 7.24
CA GLU A 234 21.85 8.14 6.75
C GLU A 234 21.41 8.01 5.28
N ARG A 235 20.29 8.63 4.93
CA ARG A 235 19.77 8.63 3.56
C ARG A 235 20.69 9.36 2.61
N GLU A 236 21.20 10.52 3.02
CA GLU A 236 22.16 11.30 2.24
C GLU A 236 23.47 10.54 2.03
N GLN A 237 23.98 9.88 3.08
CA GLN A 237 25.17 9.06 2.96
C GLN A 237 24.97 7.91 1.98
N THR A 238 23.83 7.22 2.06
CA THR A 238 23.51 6.10 1.18
C THR A 238 23.28 6.56 -0.27
N LEU A 239 22.61 7.70 -0.47
CA LEU A 239 22.44 8.32 -1.79
C LEU A 239 23.80 8.71 -2.40
N ASN A 240 24.67 9.37 -1.63
CA ASN A 240 26.01 9.74 -2.09
C ASN A 240 26.85 8.51 -2.44
N GLN A 241 26.71 7.41 -1.69
CA GLN A 241 27.37 6.16 -2.03
C GLN A 241 26.85 5.60 -3.35
N LEU A 242 25.53 5.61 -3.58
CA LEU A 242 24.95 5.18 -4.86
C LEU A 242 25.50 6.01 -6.02
N LEU A 243 25.55 7.34 -5.87
CA LEU A 243 26.13 8.24 -6.87
C LEU A 243 27.61 7.93 -7.14
N ALA A 244 28.39 7.69 -6.08
CA ALA A 244 29.81 7.34 -6.20
C ALA A 244 30.02 6.01 -6.93
N GLU A 245 29.20 4.98 -6.65
CA GLU A 245 29.23 3.72 -7.38
C GLU A 245 28.87 3.93 -8.85
N MET A 246 27.81 4.68 -9.15
CA MET A 246 27.37 4.98 -10.52
C MET A 246 28.46 5.68 -11.35
N ASP A 247 29.13 6.66 -10.76
CA ASP A 247 30.20 7.38 -11.42
C ASP A 247 31.45 6.48 -11.59
N GLY A 248 31.70 5.58 -10.62
CA GLY A 248 32.92 4.77 -10.51
C GLY A 248 33.02 3.53 -11.38
N PHE A 249 31.92 2.95 -11.88
CA PHE A 249 31.98 1.73 -12.70
C PHE A 249 32.10 2.00 -14.21
N ASP A 250 32.85 1.13 -14.90
CA ASP A 250 33.05 1.16 -16.35
C ASP A 250 31.83 0.57 -17.07
N PRO A 251 31.11 1.35 -17.90
CA PRO A 251 29.94 0.89 -18.65
C PRO A 251 30.24 -0.30 -19.58
N ARG A 252 31.50 -0.46 -20.00
CA ARG A 252 31.93 -1.56 -20.88
C ARG A 252 31.82 -2.94 -20.23
N LYS A 253 31.71 -3.01 -18.90
CA LYS A 253 31.51 -4.27 -18.18
C LYS A 253 30.11 -4.87 -18.39
N GLY A 254 29.17 -4.13 -19.01
CA GLY A 254 27.83 -4.65 -19.29
C GLY A 254 26.90 -4.66 -18.07
N VAL A 255 27.12 -3.77 -17.11
CA VAL A 255 26.24 -3.57 -15.95
C VAL A 255 25.33 -2.38 -16.25
N ILE A 256 24.02 -2.59 -16.19
CA ILE A 256 23.01 -1.53 -16.36
C ILE A 256 22.20 -1.38 -15.08
N ILE A 257 21.99 -0.13 -14.68
CA ILE A 257 21.15 0.20 -13.54
C ILE A 257 19.77 0.61 -14.07
N MET A 258 18.73 -0.04 -13.60
CA MET A 258 17.36 0.36 -13.82
C MET A 258 16.75 0.80 -12.50
N ALA A 259 16.00 1.90 -12.51
CA ALA A 259 15.28 2.34 -11.33
C ALA A 259 13.82 2.63 -11.66
N ALA A 260 12.92 2.44 -10.70
CA ALA A 260 11.52 2.83 -10.84
C ALA A 260 11.15 3.89 -9.81
N THR A 261 10.37 4.89 -10.23
CA THR A 261 9.80 5.89 -9.34
C THR A 261 8.38 6.23 -9.75
N ASN A 262 7.54 6.51 -8.77
CA ASN A 262 6.22 7.10 -9.00
C ASN A 262 6.27 8.64 -8.92
N ARG A 263 7.40 9.19 -8.48
CA ARG A 263 7.56 10.60 -8.09
C ARG A 263 8.91 11.16 -8.54
N PRO A 264 9.10 11.39 -9.85
CA PRO A 264 10.35 11.92 -10.38
C PRO A 264 10.67 13.33 -9.84
N GLU A 265 9.65 14.13 -9.49
CA GLU A 265 9.78 15.53 -9.10
C GLU A 265 10.41 15.76 -7.73
N ILE A 266 10.39 14.75 -6.85
CA ILE A 266 11.02 14.83 -5.53
C ILE A 266 12.45 14.29 -5.51
N LEU A 267 12.92 13.73 -6.63
CA LEU A 267 14.26 13.17 -6.71
C LEU A 267 15.34 14.26 -6.70
N ASP A 268 16.50 13.96 -6.13
CA ASP A 268 17.66 14.81 -6.15
C ASP A 268 18.10 14.99 -7.61
N PRO A 269 18.20 16.23 -8.13
CA PRO A 269 18.64 16.50 -9.49
C PRO A 269 20.01 15.89 -9.83
N ALA A 270 20.84 15.58 -8.82
CA ALA A 270 22.09 14.87 -9.00
C ALA A 270 21.90 13.47 -9.62
N LEU A 271 20.81 12.76 -9.33
CA LEU A 271 20.52 11.45 -9.92
C LEU A 271 20.24 11.54 -11.42
N LEU A 272 19.67 12.65 -11.87
CA LEU A 272 19.20 12.89 -13.24
C LEU A 272 20.29 13.46 -14.16
N ARG A 273 21.53 13.59 -13.68
CA ARG A 273 22.65 14.13 -14.48
C ARG A 273 23.18 13.08 -15.45
N ALA A 274 23.73 13.55 -16.57
CA ALA A 274 24.36 12.70 -17.57
C ALA A 274 25.42 11.77 -16.96
N GLY A 275 25.39 10.48 -17.35
CA GLY A 275 26.26 9.45 -16.78
C GLY A 275 25.69 8.73 -15.56
N ARG A 276 24.49 9.11 -15.09
CA ARG A 276 23.75 8.44 -14.01
C ARG A 276 22.44 7.88 -14.57
N PHE A 277 21.28 8.38 -14.14
CA PHE A 277 20.00 8.09 -14.79
C PHE A 277 19.79 9.10 -15.92
N ASP A 278 20.44 8.85 -17.06
CA ASP A 278 20.41 9.73 -18.22
C ASP A 278 19.26 9.41 -19.19
N ARG A 279 18.70 8.20 -19.13
CA ARG A 279 17.51 7.83 -19.90
C ARG A 279 16.29 7.72 -19.00
N HIS A 280 15.23 8.43 -19.36
CA HIS A 280 13.95 8.39 -18.67
C HIS A 280 12.90 7.79 -19.58
N VAL A 281 12.35 6.65 -19.19
CA VAL A 281 11.29 5.97 -19.94
C VAL A 281 9.98 6.17 -19.19
N LEU A 282 9.03 6.83 -19.85
CA LEU A 282 7.69 7.05 -19.31
C LEU A 282 6.87 5.76 -19.47
N VAL A 283 6.26 5.31 -18.38
CA VAL A 283 5.36 4.16 -18.30
C VAL A 283 4.00 4.66 -17.82
N ASP A 284 3.23 5.20 -18.77
CA ASP A 284 1.95 5.85 -18.48
C ASP A 284 0.81 4.84 -18.27
N ARG A 285 -0.39 5.36 -17.99
CA ARG A 285 -1.60 4.55 -17.89
C ARG A 285 -2.01 4.01 -19.26
N PRO A 286 -2.49 2.76 -19.33
CA PRO A 286 -2.89 2.14 -20.58
C PRO A 286 -4.16 2.78 -21.16
N ASN A 287 -4.18 2.97 -22.48
CA ASN A 287 -5.39 3.33 -23.25
C ASN A 287 -6.37 2.14 -23.34
N ILE A 288 -7.55 2.32 -23.96
CA ILE A 288 -8.55 1.23 -24.11
C ILE A 288 -7.95 -0.04 -24.75
N LYS A 289 -7.18 0.11 -25.82
CA LYS A 289 -6.57 -1.01 -26.55
C LYS A 289 -5.48 -1.70 -25.70
N ASP A 290 -4.64 -0.91 -25.05
CA ASP A 290 -3.61 -1.38 -24.13
C ASP A 290 -4.23 -2.20 -22.99
N ARG A 291 -5.37 -1.76 -22.44
CA ARG A 291 -6.11 -2.49 -21.40
C ARG A 291 -6.65 -3.81 -21.94
N GLU A 292 -7.13 -3.85 -23.18
CA GLU A 292 -7.53 -5.10 -23.84
C GLU A 292 -6.35 -6.08 -23.95
N ASP A 293 -5.18 -5.61 -24.41
CA ASP A 293 -3.98 -6.43 -24.56
C ASP A 293 -3.47 -6.94 -23.19
N ILE A 294 -3.51 -6.10 -22.15
CA ILE A 294 -3.18 -6.49 -20.77
C ILE A 294 -4.17 -7.54 -20.24
N LEU A 295 -5.48 -7.37 -20.49
CA LEU A 295 -6.49 -8.34 -20.12
C LEU A 295 -6.24 -9.69 -20.81
N GLN A 296 -5.91 -9.70 -22.09
CA GLN A 296 -5.58 -10.92 -22.84
C GLN A 296 -4.45 -11.72 -22.20
N ILE A 297 -3.47 -11.06 -21.58
CA ILE A 297 -2.39 -11.74 -20.83
C ILE A 297 -2.94 -12.34 -19.53
N HIS A 298 -3.67 -11.55 -18.74
CA HIS A 298 -4.13 -11.98 -17.42
C HIS A 298 -5.21 -13.06 -17.46
N VAL A 299 -6.00 -13.15 -18.54
CA VAL A 299 -7.02 -14.19 -18.68
C VAL A 299 -6.49 -15.55 -19.15
N ARG A 300 -5.22 -15.67 -19.61
CA ARG A 300 -4.66 -16.95 -20.07
C ARG A 300 -4.73 -18.07 -19.03
N GLY A 301 -4.72 -17.71 -17.74
CA GLY A 301 -4.82 -18.65 -16.62
C GLY A 301 -6.26 -18.90 -16.12
N VAL A 302 -7.27 -18.28 -16.73
CA VAL A 302 -8.67 -18.31 -16.26
C VAL A 302 -9.56 -19.00 -17.30
N LYS A 303 -10.46 -19.87 -16.82
CA LYS A 303 -11.48 -20.50 -17.68
C LYS A 303 -12.62 -19.51 -17.95
N LEU A 304 -12.62 -18.90 -19.13
CA LEU A 304 -13.65 -17.96 -19.56
C LEU A 304 -14.78 -18.64 -20.33
N SER A 305 -16.01 -18.17 -20.13
CA SER A 305 -17.14 -18.47 -21.02
C SER A 305 -16.95 -17.78 -22.38
N LYS A 306 -17.59 -18.32 -23.43
CA LYS A 306 -17.56 -17.76 -24.80
C LYS A 306 -18.19 -16.38 -24.93
N ASP A 307 -19.05 -16.00 -23.98
CA ASP A 307 -19.79 -14.74 -24.01
C ASP A 307 -18.99 -13.55 -23.43
N VAL A 308 -17.75 -13.78 -22.99
CA VAL A 308 -16.90 -12.73 -22.42
C VAL A 308 -16.24 -11.91 -23.51
N ASP A 309 -16.58 -10.62 -23.57
CA ASP A 309 -15.96 -9.64 -24.46
C ASP A 309 -14.98 -8.74 -23.70
N LEU A 310 -13.67 -8.97 -23.91
CA LEU A 310 -12.60 -8.20 -23.27
C LEU A 310 -12.58 -6.74 -23.71
N LYS A 311 -13.03 -6.42 -24.94
CA LYS A 311 -13.08 -5.05 -25.45
C LYS A 311 -14.11 -4.23 -24.66
N VAL A 312 -15.24 -4.84 -24.33
CA VAL A 312 -16.26 -4.20 -23.47
C VAL A 312 -15.73 -4.01 -22.05
N ILE A 313 -15.01 -4.99 -21.50
CA ILE A 313 -14.39 -4.87 -20.17
C ILE A 313 -13.36 -3.73 -20.15
N ALA A 314 -12.48 -3.66 -21.16
CA ALA A 314 -11.45 -2.61 -21.27
C ALA A 314 -12.06 -1.19 -21.36
N ALA A 315 -13.16 -1.04 -22.10
CA ALA A 315 -13.92 0.21 -22.17
C ALA A 315 -14.57 0.59 -20.83
N ARG A 316 -14.98 -0.40 -20.04
CA ARG A 316 -15.61 -0.23 -18.72
C ARG A 316 -14.65 0.05 -17.57
N THR A 317 -13.35 -0.04 -17.82
CA THR A 317 -12.32 0.19 -16.80
C THR A 317 -11.43 1.39 -17.13
N PRO A 318 -11.99 2.58 -17.40
CA PRO A 318 -11.18 3.75 -17.70
C PRO A 318 -10.29 4.10 -16.51
N GLY A 319 -9.02 4.39 -16.80
CA GLY A 319 -8.02 4.77 -15.79
C GLY A 319 -7.46 3.62 -14.96
N PHE A 320 -7.93 2.37 -15.15
CA PHE A 320 -7.34 1.20 -14.49
C PHE A 320 -5.93 0.95 -15.03
N VAL A 321 -4.99 0.68 -14.13
CA VAL A 321 -3.63 0.25 -14.49
C VAL A 321 -3.53 -1.28 -14.56
N GLY A 322 -2.43 -1.80 -15.08
CA GLY A 322 -2.25 -3.26 -15.24
C GLY A 322 -2.46 -4.06 -13.94
N ALA A 323 -2.02 -3.53 -12.80
CA ALA A 323 -2.29 -4.14 -11.50
C ALA A 323 -3.78 -4.19 -11.13
N ASP A 324 -4.55 -3.14 -11.46
CA ASP A 324 -6.00 -3.11 -11.21
C ASP A 324 -6.72 -4.10 -12.12
N LEU A 325 -6.31 -4.21 -13.38
CA LEU A 325 -6.84 -5.18 -14.34
C LEU A 325 -6.57 -6.62 -13.89
N ALA A 326 -5.36 -6.91 -13.42
CA ALA A 326 -5.01 -8.21 -12.87
C ALA A 326 -5.88 -8.56 -11.65
N ASN A 327 -6.09 -7.58 -10.77
CA ASN A 327 -6.93 -7.75 -9.58
C ASN A 327 -8.41 -7.96 -9.96
N MET A 328 -8.91 -7.26 -10.98
CA MET A 328 -10.27 -7.42 -11.51
C MET A 328 -10.51 -8.83 -12.04
N VAL A 329 -9.58 -9.36 -12.85
CA VAL A 329 -9.65 -10.73 -13.39
C VAL A 329 -9.68 -11.75 -12.23
N ASN A 330 -8.83 -11.54 -11.22
CA ASN A 330 -8.80 -12.40 -10.04
C ASN A 330 -10.11 -12.33 -9.22
N GLU A 331 -10.67 -11.14 -9.00
CA GLU A 331 -11.95 -10.99 -8.30
C GLU A 331 -13.12 -11.60 -9.09
N ALA A 332 -13.14 -11.48 -10.42
CA ALA A 332 -14.14 -12.15 -11.26
C ALA A 332 -14.08 -13.67 -11.09
N ALA A 333 -12.87 -14.24 -11.12
CA ALA A 333 -12.66 -15.68 -10.88
C ALA A 333 -13.11 -16.11 -9.47
N LEU A 334 -12.81 -15.32 -8.44
CA LEU A 334 -13.24 -15.59 -7.05
C LEU A 334 -14.76 -15.51 -6.89
N LEU A 335 -15.43 -14.57 -7.58
CA LEU A 335 -16.88 -14.45 -7.57
C LEU A 335 -17.56 -15.63 -8.25
N ALA A 336 -17.04 -16.06 -9.41
CA ALA A 336 -17.51 -17.25 -10.12
C ALA A 336 -17.31 -18.52 -9.25
N ALA A 337 -16.13 -18.66 -8.64
CA ALA A 337 -15.82 -19.79 -7.75
C ALA A 337 -16.74 -19.82 -6.51
N ARG A 338 -17.05 -18.66 -5.90
CA ARG A 338 -17.98 -18.57 -4.76
C ARG A 338 -19.40 -19.02 -5.13
N LYS A 339 -19.80 -18.85 -6.38
CA LYS A 339 -21.09 -19.33 -6.94
C LYS A 339 -21.01 -20.78 -7.44
N ASN A 340 -19.88 -21.47 -7.25
CA ASN A 340 -19.59 -22.81 -7.78
C ASN A 340 -19.76 -22.91 -9.31
N LYS A 341 -19.47 -21.83 -10.05
CA LYS A 341 -19.46 -21.87 -11.52
C LYS A 341 -18.23 -22.61 -12.04
N THR A 342 -18.37 -23.21 -13.22
CA THR A 342 -17.30 -23.94 -13.91
C THR A 342 -16.43 -23.03 -14.79
N GLU A 343 -17.00 -21.92 -15.26
CA GLU A 343 -16.38 -20.90 -16.10
C GLU A 343 -16.73 -19.51 -15.57
N VAL A 344 -15.87 -18.53 -15.84
CA VAL A 344 -16.10 -17.12 -15.51
C VAL A 344 -16.89 -16.47 -16.63
N GLU A 345 -18.03 -15.89 -16.30
CA GLU A 345 -18.94 -15.25 -17.26
C GLU A 345 -18.79 -13.74 -17.25
N MET A 346 -19.35 -13.06 -18.26
CA MET A 346 -19.37 -11.60 -18.34
C MET A 346 -19.94 -10.98 -17.05
N THR A 347 -21.04 -11.55 -16.51
CA THR A 347 -21.68 -11.06 -15.28
C THR A 347 -20.76 -11.05 -14.05
N ASP A 348 -19.76 -11.94 -13.99
CA ASP A 348 -18.80 -11.97 -12.89
C ASP A 348 -17.73 -10.88 -13.05
N PHE A 349 -17.34 -10.55 -14.29
CA PHE A 349 -16.50 -9.37 -14.57
C PHE A 349 -17.23 -8.07 -14.24
N GLU A 350 -18.50 -7.94 -14.62
CA GLU A 350 -19.28 -6.75 -14.29
C GLU A 350 -19.37 -6.55 -12.77
N ALA A 351 -19.65 -7.63 -12.03
CA ALA A 351 -19.71 -7.60 -10.58
C ALA A 351 -18.33 -7.28 -9.95
N ALA A 352 -17.24 -7.75 -10.55
CA ALA A 352 -15.87 -7.42 -10.12
C ALA A 352 -15.53 -5.94 -10.36
N ILE A 353 -15.88 -5.38 -11.52
CA ILE A 353 -15.71 -3.95 -11.83
C ILE A 353 -16.49 -3.11 -10.82
N ASP A 354 -17.78 -3.40 -10.61
CA ASP A 354 -18.62 -2.67 -9.66
C ASP A 354 -18.05 -2.72 -8.24
N ARG A 355 -17.44 -3.85 -7.86
CA ARG A 355 -16.81 -4.01 -6.56
C ARG A 355 -15.50 -3.23 -6.43
N LEU A 356 -14.69 -3.15 -7.49
CA LEU A 356 -13.45 -2.37 -7.46
C LEU A 356 -13.71 -0.86 -7.47
N ILE A 357 -14.71 -0.41 -8.22
CA ILE A 357 -15.07 1.02 -8.31
C ILE A 357 -15.85 1.48 -7.08
N ALA A 358 -16.92 0.75 -6.72
CA ALA A 358 -17.86 1.20 -5.69
C ALA A 358 -17.69 0.50 -4.33
N GLY A 359 -16.89 -0.57 -4.26
CA GLY A 359 -16.65 -1.33 -3.03
C GLY A 359 -17.63 -2.47 -2.80
N LEU A 360 -17.52 -3.11 -1.63
CA LEU A 360 -18.36 -4.26 -1.24
C LEU A 360 -19.83 -3.85 -1.07
N GLU A 361 -20.72 -4.69 -1.59
CA GLU A 361 -22.17 -4.55 -1.41
C GLU A 361 -22.58 -4.80 0.06
N LYS A 362 -23.33 -3.86 0.65
CA LYS A 362 -23.74 -3.95 2.06
C LYS A 362 -25.14 -4.55 2.21
N LYS A 363 -25.25 -5.88 2.14
CA LYS A 363 -26.53 -6.60 2.29
C LYS A 363 -27.27 -6.40 3.62
N ARG A 364 -26.57 -6.01 4.69
CA ARG A 364 -27.15 -5.86 6.04
C ARG A 364 -27.69 -4.46 6.35
N ARG A 365 -27.31 -3.43 5.58
CA ARG A 365 -27.75 -2.06 5.84
C ARG A 365 -28.96 -1.77 4.98
N VAL A 366 -30.14 -2.03 5.53
CA VAL A 366 -31.41 -1.74 4.85
C VAL A 366 -31.67 -0.23 4.98
N MET A 367 -31.73 0.49 3.85
CA MET A 367 -32.14 1.89 3.82
C MET A 367 -33.61 2.02 4.23
N ASN A 368 -33.94 3.09 4.94
CA ASN A 368 -35.34 3.41 5.15
C ASN A 368 -36.00 3.78 3.80
N LYS A 369 -37.31 3.58 3.66
CA LYS A 369 -38.03 3.85 2.40
C LYS A 369 -37.82 5.29 1.91
N LYS A 370 -37.88 6.27 2.83
CA LYS A 370 -37.61 7.69 2.51
C LYS A 370 -36.20 7.90 1.95
N GLU A 371 -35.18 7.26 2.54
CA GLU A 371 -33.80 7.37 2.07
C GLU A 371 -33.63 6.72 0.70
N LYS A 372 -34.24 5.54 0.49
CA LYS A 372 -34.22 4.84 -0.80
C LYS A 372 -34.89 5.67 -1.90
N ASP A 373 -36.00 6.33 -1.59
CA ASP A 373 -36.67 7.26 -2.50
C ASP A 373 -35.75 8.44 -2.85
N ILE A 374 -35.14 9.10 -1.85
CA ILE A 374 -34.21 10.21 -2.08
C ILE A 374 -33.07 9.80 -3.01
N VAL A 375 -32.42 8.67 -2.72
CA VAL A 375 -31.31 8.15 -3.54
C VAL A 375 -31.78 7.82 -4.96
N ALA A 376 -32.95 7.21 -5.14
CA ALA A 376 -33.47 6.90 -6.47
C ALA A 376 -33.70 8.16 -7.30
N TYR A 377 -34.33 9.19 -6.74
CA TYR A 377 -34.53 10.46 -7.45
C TYR A 377 -33.21 11.21 -7.71
N HIS A 378 -32.26 11.13 -6.78
CA HIS A 378 -30.92 11.68 -6.95
C HIS A 378 -30.18 11.05 -8.15
N GLU A 379 -30.10 9.73 -8.20
CA GLU A 379 -29.44 9.02 -9.31
C GLU A 379 -30.17 9.20 -10.65
N CYS A 380 -31.51 9.27 -10.62
CA CYS A 380 -32.29 9.60 -11.82
C CYS A 380 -32.02 11.02 -12.32
N GLY A 381 -31.75 11.97 -11.42
CA GLY A 381 -31.34 13.33 -11.75
C GLY A 381 -30.05 13.36 -12.57
N HIS A 382 -29.01 12.67 -12.10
CA HIS A 382 -27.76 12.50 -12.87
C HIS A 382 -28.01 11.84 -14.22
N THR A 383 -28.79 10.75 -14.22
CA THR A 383 -29.06 9.93 -15.41
C THR A 383 -29.76 10.72 -16.51
N ILE A 384 -30.83 11.45 -16.18
CA ILE A 384 -31.60 12.22 -17.17
C ILE A 384 -30.77 13.36 -17.75
N VAL A 385 -30.06 14.10 -16.89
CA VAL A 385 -29.21 15.20 -17.36
C VAL A 385 -28.10 14.68 -18.27
N ALA A 386 -27.50 13.55 -17.93
CA ALA A 386 -26.46 12.92 -18.76
C ALA A 386 -26.97 12.40 -20.12
N GLU A 387 -28.19 11.87 -20.19
CA GLU A 387 -28.74 11.39 -21.47
C GLU A 387 -29.27 12.53 -22.36
N LEU A 388 -29.76 13.62 -21.77
CA LEU A 388 -30.29 14.78 -22.50
C LEU A 388 -29.21 15.72 -23.03
N LEU A 389 -28.03 15.77 -22.40
CA LEU A 389 -26.93 16.60 -22.86
C LEU A 389 -26.24 15.96 -24.08
N PRO A 390 -25.81 16.79 -25.06
CA PRO A 390 -25.25 16.28 -26.30
C PRO A 390 -23.79 15.84 -26.14
N THR A 391 -23.03 16.50 -25.27
CA THR A 391 -21.58 16.29 -25.13
C THR A 391 -21.19 15.23 -24.09
N THR A 392 -22.16 14.78 -23.30
CA THR A 392 -21.97 13.83 -22.20
C THR A 392 -21.91 12.39 -22.69
N ASP A 393 -21.08 11.62 -22.00
CA ASP A 393 -20.95 10.18 -22.21
C ASP A 393 -22.28 9.47 -21.91
N PRO A 394 -22.64 8.44 -22.69
CA PRO A 394 -23.86 7.68 -22.49
C PRO A 394 -23.89 7.00 -21.11
N VAL A 395 -25.06 6.98 -20.49
CA VAL A 395 -25.27 6.24 -19.24
C VAL A 395 -25.29 4.76 -19.57
N HIS A 396 -24.45 4.02 -18.86
CA HIS A 396 -24.35 2.57 -19.00
C HIS A 396 -25.14 1.84 -17.94
N ARG A 397 -25.12 2.32 -16.69
CA ARG A 397 -25.82 1.69 -15.57
C ARG A 397 -26.15 2.71 -14.50
N VAL A 398 -27.31 2.56 -13.88
CA VAL A 398 -27.69 3.30 -12.67
C VAL A 398 -28.14 2.30 -11.60
N SER A 399 -27.71 2.48 -10.36
CA SER A 399 -28.03 1.59 -9.25
C SER A 399 -28.21 2.34 -7.94
N ILE A 400 -29.21 1.93 -7.16
CA ILE A 400 -29.46 2.42 -5.79
C ILE A 400 -29.00 1.42 -4.73
N VAL A 401 -28.23 0.40 -5.14
CA VAL A 401 -27.68 -0.61 -4.24
C VAL A 401 -26.43 -0.04 -3.57
N GLN A 402 -26.43 -0.01 -2.24
CA GLN A 402 -25.32 0.52 -1.46
C GLN A 402 -24.04 -0.29 -1.63
N ARG A 403 -22.96 0.40 -2.00
CA ARG A 403 -21.62 -0.19 -2.12
C ARG A 403 -20.59 0.67 -1.39
N GLY A 404 -19.63 0.01 -0.74
CA GLY A 404 -18.52 0.68 -0.07
C GLY A 404 -18.93 1.52 1.15
N ILE A 405 -18.12 2.53 1.48
CA ILE A 405 -18.30 3.36 2.68
C ILE A 405 -19.16 4.60 2.39
N THR A 406 -19.10 5.15 1.17
CA THR A 406 -19.63 6.47 0.83
C THR A 406 -20.72 6.49 -0.25
N ALA A 407 -20.87 5.44 -1.07
CA ALA A 407 -21.84 5.44 -2.17
C ALA A 407 -23.20 4.82 -1.74
N LEU A 408 -24.23 5.68 -1.62
CA LEU A 408 -25.61 5.25 -1.38
C LEU A 408 -26.31 4.79 -2.68
N GLY A 409 -25.88 5.35 -3.81
CA GLY A 409 -26.22 4.98 -5.19
C GLY A 409 -25.06 5.38 -6.11
N TYR A 410 -25.13 5.00 -7.38
CA TYR A 410 -24.20 5.48 -8.41
C TYR A 410 -24.80 5.43 -9.82
N THR A 411 -24.38 6.39 -10.63
CA THR A 411 -24.64 6.45 -12.08
C THR A 411 -23.31 6.31 -12.83
N LEU A 412 -23.18 5.24 -13.61
CA LEU A 412 -21.98 4.92 -14.38
C LEU A 412 -22.14 5.41 -15.82
N GLN A 413 -21.30 6.35 -16.22
CA GLN A 413 -21.13 6.80 -17.60
C GLN A 413 -19.97 6.05 -18.24
N LEU A 414 -20.12 5.62 -19.49
CA LEU A 414 -19.07 4.93 -20.22
C LEU A 414 -18.48 5.87 -21.28
N PRO A 415 -17.19 6.27 -21.14
CA PRO A 415 -16.52 7.01 -22.18
C PRO A 415 -16.54 6.23 -23.50
N THR A 416 -16.89 6.92 -24.58
CA THR A 416 -16.84 6.34 -25.94
C THR A 416 -15.42 6.36 -26.50
N GLU A 417 -14.61 7.34 -26.09
CA GLU A 417 -13.25 7.55 -26.55
C GLU A 417 -12.34 8.02 -25.40
N ASP A 418 -11.04 7.72 -25.48
CA ASP A 418 -10.05 8.29 -24.57
C ASP A 418 -9.81 9.77 -24.97
N ARG A 419 -10.45 10.71 -24.28
CA ARG A 419 -10.33 12.15 -24.55
C ARG A 419 -9.28 12.81 -23.67
N TYR A 420 -8.26 13.40 -24.31
CA TYR A 420 -7.20 14.17 -23.63
C TYR A 420 -7.54 15.67 -23.51
N LEU A 421 -8.44 16.19 -24.33
CA LEU A 421 -8.85 17.59 -24.35
C LEU A 421 -10.35 17.69 -24.08
N MET A 422 -10.75 18.71 -23.31
CA MET A 422 -12.15 19.02 -23.04
C MET A 422 -12.44 20.48 -23.38
N THR A 423 -13.51 20.69 -24.10
CA THR A 423 -14.03 22.02 -24.44
C THR A 423 -14.76 22.65 -23.26
N ARG A 424 -14.91 23.98 -23.29
CA ARG A 424 -15.70 24.72 -22.29
C ARG A 424 -17.13 24.17 -22.18
N THR A 425 -17.76 23.82 -23.30
CA THR A 425 -19.12 23.28 -23.34
C THR A 425 -19.20 21.93 -22.65
N GLU A 426 -18.26 21.02 -22.91
CA GLU A 426 -18.19 19.70 -22.24
C GLU A 426 -18.01 19.84 -20.72
N LEU A 427 -17.15 20.77 -20.27
CA LEU A 427 -16.97 21.00 -18.83
C LEU A 427 -18.23 21.57 -18.17
N LEU A 428 -18.92 22.51 -18.83
CA LEU A 428 -20.22 23.01 -18.35
C LEU A 428 -21.29 21.92 -18.28
N ASP A 429 -21.33 21.04 -19.28
CA ASP A 429 -22.26 19.91 -19.31
C ASP A 429 -21.91 18.88 -18.22
N LYS A 430 -20.63 18.65 -17.92
CA LYS A 430 -20.20 17.86 -16.74
C LYS A 430 -20.64 18.50 -15.43
N LEU A 431 -20.54 19.83 -15.27
CA LEU A 431 -21.08 20.54 -14.12
C LEU A 431 -22.59 20.32 -14.00
N CYS A 432 -23.32 20.39 -15.11
CA CYS A 432 -24.76 20.13 -15.13
C CYS A 432 -25.09 18.72 -14.63
N VAL A 433 -24.38 17.69 -15.12
CA VAL A 433 -24.56 16.32 -14.64
C VAL A 433 -24.33 16.22 -13.14
N MET A 434 -23.23 16.77 -12.61
CA MET A 434 -22.92 16.71 -11.17
C MET A 434 -23.98 17.40 -10.30
N LEU A 435 -24.62 18.46 -10.80
CA LEU A 435 -25.69 19.15 -10.07
C LEU A 435 -27.06 18.47 -10.22
N GLY A 436 -27.20 17.53 -11.17
CA GLY A 436 -28.44 16.82 -11.49
C GLY A 436 -29.12 16.17 -10.28
N GLY A 437 -28.37 15.42 -9.47
CA GLY A 437 -28.94 14.72 -8.31
C GLY A 437 -29.53 15.67 -7.26
N ARG A 438 -28.78 16.72 -6.90
CA ARG A 438 -29.25 17.73 -5.94
C ARG A 438 -30.50 18.47 -6.42
N VAL A 439 -30.54 18.86 -7.69
CA VAL A 439 -31.69 19.57 -8.27
C VAL A 439 -32.91 18.66 -8.35
N ALA A 440 -32.73 17.38 -8.66
CA ALA A 440 -33.82 16.40 -8.65
C ALA A 440 -34.43 16.27 -7.24
N GLU A 441 -33.62 16.24 -6.19
CA GLU A 441 -34.09 16.26 -4.81
C GLU A 441 -34.92 17.53 -4.50
N GLU A 442 -34.39 18.70 -4.85
CA GLU A 442 -35.08 19.98 -4.63
C GLU A 442 -36.46 20.02 -5.32
N ILE A 443 -36.55 19.57 -6.58
CA ILE A 443 -37.79 19.59 -7.36
C ILE A 443 -38.84 18.62 -6.79
N VAL A 444 -38.41 17.45 -6.33
CA VAL A 444 -39.34 16.37 -5.91
C VAL A 444 -39.73 16.47 -4.45
N PHE A 445 -38.77 16.75 -3.57
CA PHE A 445 -38.98 16.77 -2.11
C PHE A 445 -39.09 18.17 -1.52
N GLY A 446 -38.67 19.22 -2.25
CA GLY A 446 -38.62 20.59 -1.71
C GLY A 446 -37.53 20.79 -0.65
N GLU A 447 -36.71 19.78 -0.39
CA GLU A 447 -35.58 19.79 0.54
C GLU A 447 -34.37 19.15 -0.11
N VAL A 448 -33.17 19.54 0.33
CA VAL A 448 -31.89 19.00 -0.17
C VAL A 448 -31.21 18.16 0.90
N SER A 449 -30.63 17.03 0.50
CA SER A 449 -29.91 16.13 1.40
C SER A 449 -28.41 16.44 1.48
N THR A 450 -27.72 15.71 2.35
CA THR A 450 -26.25 15.70 2.44
C THR A 450 -25.58 14.78 1.41
N GLY A 451 -26.36 14.00 0.64
CA GLY A 451 -25.85 13.03 -0.34
C GLY A 451 -25.03 13.67 -1.46
N ALA A 452 -25.38 14.90 -1.86
CA ALA A 452 -24.73 15.64 -2.94
C ALA A 452 -23.34 16.24 -2.58
N GLN A 453 -22.77 15.94 -1.42
CA GLN A 453 -21.50 16.55 -0.97
C GLN A 453 -20.35 16.29 -1.95
N ASN A 454 -20.18 15.06 -2.40
CA ASN A 454 -19.11 14.67 -3.33
C ASN A 454 -19.28 15.35 -4.70
N ASP A 455 -20.52 15.45 -5.19
CA ASP A 455 -20.79 16.09 -6.48
C ASP A 455 -20.55 17.60 -6.43
N LEU A 456 -20.93 18.25 -5.33
CA LEU A 456 -20.63 19.67 -5.11
C LEU A 456 -19.13 19.93 -5.02
N GLN A 457 -18.37 19.07 -4.33
CA GLN A 457 -16.92 19.20 -4.24
C GLN A 457 -16.25 19.06 -5.62
N ARG A 458 -16.69 18.08 -6.42
CA ARG A 458 -16.17 17.86 -7.78
C ARG A 458 -16.57 19.00 -8.73
N ALA A 459 -17.82 19.45 -8.67
CA ALA A 459 -18.32 20.57 -9.46
C ALA A 459 -17.55 21.86 -9.13
N ALA A 460 -17.32 22.15 -7.85
CA ALA A 460 -16.52 23.28 -7.42
C ALA A 460 -15.07 23.17 -7.90
N GLY A 461 -14.47 21.98 -7.85
CA GLY A 461 -13.12 21.73 -8.37
C GLY A 461 -12.98 21.99 -9.87
N ILE A 462 -13.94 21.52 -10.68
CA ILE A 462 -13.97 21.76 -12.13
C ILE A 462 -14.18 23.25 -12.42
N ALA A 463 -15.20 23.86 -11.81
CA ALA A 463 -15.49 25.28 -12.01
C ALA A 463 -14.30 26.16 -11.63
N ARG A 464 -13.57 25.82 -10.56
CA ARG A 464 -12.34 26.51 -10.17
C ARG A 464 -11.25 26.34 -11.21
N SER A 465 -10.97 25.13 -11.69
CA SER A 465 -9.97 24.92 -12.77
C SER A 465 -10.33 25.65 -14.07
N MET A 466 -11.61 25.73 -14.43
CA MET A 466 -12.05 26.52 -15.59
C MET A 466 -11.65 28.00 -15.47
N VAL A 467 -11.68 28.55 -14.25
CA VAL A 467 -11.33 29.94 -13.97
C VAL A 467 -9.82 30.12 -13.77
N THR A 468 -9.17 29.25 -13.01
CA THR A 468 -7.78 29.46 -12.55
C THR A 468 -6.72 28.83 -13.43
N GLU A 469 -7.05 27.75 -14.14
CA GLU A 469 -6.08 26.95 -14.91
C GLU A 469 -6.30 27.11 -16.41
N TYR A 470 -7.54 26.95 -16.87
CA TYR A 470 -7.86 26.86 -18.29
C TYR A 470 -8.19 28.21 -18.97
N GLY A 471 -8.37 29.29 -18.20
CA GLY A 471 -8.71 30.61 -18.74
C GLY A 471 -10.03 30.63 -19.53
N MET A 472 -11.05 29.89 -19.06
CA MET A 472 -12.34 29.71 -19.75
C MET A 472 -13.42 30.73 -19.35
N THR A 473 -13.02 31.88 -18.80
CA THR A 473 -13.93 32.97 -18.43
C THR A 473 -13.56 34.27 -19.14
N GLU A 474 -14.58 35.00 -19.59
CA GLU A 474 -14.40 36.28 -20.29
C GLU A 474 -13.75 37.35 -19.42
N LYS A 475 -14.03 37.34 -18.11
CA LYS A 475 -13.54 38.35 -17.17
C LYS A 475 -12.00 38.34 -17.05
N PHE A 476 -11.40 37.15 -16.96
CA PHE A 476 -9.96 37.01 -16.82
C PHE A 476 -9.26 36.73 -18.15
N GLY A 477 -10.01 36.29 -19.17
CA GLY A 477 -9.44 35.90 -20.45
C GLY A 477 -8.53 34.66 -20.34
N PRO A 478 -7.61 34.46 -21.29
CA PRO A 478 -6.73 33.29 -21.35
C PRO A 478 -5.53 33.43 -20.39
N LEU A 479 -5.81 33.58 -19.09
CA LEU A 479 -4.80 33.67 -18.04
C LEU A 479 -4.85 32.45 -17.11
N THR A 480 -3.68 32.04 -16.64
CA THR A 480 -3.51 30.97 -15.64
C THR A 480 -2.98 31.57 -14.34
N PHE A 481 -3.75 31.42 -13.25
CA PHE A 481 -3.46 31.98 -11.93
C PHE A 481 -2.74 30.99 -11.00
N GLU A 482 -2.98 29.69 -11.18
CA GLU A 482 -2.36 28.63 -10.39
C GLU A 482 -1.21 28.00 -11.17
N LYS A 483 -0.03 27.86 -10.54
CA LYS A 483 1.03 27.01 -11.11
C LYS A 483 0.53 25.57 -11.11
N GLU A 484 0.77 24.89 -12.23
CA GLU A 484 0.52 23.48 -12.52
C GLU A 484 0.24 22.65 -11.26
N ARG A 485 -1.01 22.13 -11.16
CA ARG A 485 -1.36 21.19 -10.11
C ARG A 485 -0.33 20.09 -10.08
N ARG A 486 0.27 19.86 -8.90
CA ARG A 486 1.01 18.62 -8.65
C ARG A 486 0.09 17.46 -9.04
N PRO A 487 0.60 16.41 -9.73
CA PRO A 487 -0.23 15.31 -10.19
C PRO A 487 -1.13 14.79 -9.06
N MET A 488 -2.38 14.48 -9.39
CA MET A 488 -3.54 14.20 -8.50
C MET A 488 -3.29 13.12 -7.42
N PHE A 489 -2.19 12.37 -7.51
CA PHE A 489 -1.71 11.42 -6.51
C PHE A 489 -1.15 12.09 -5.23
N LEU A 490 -1.08 13.42 -5.18
CA LEU A 490 -0.32 14.18 -4.17
C LEU A 490 -1.13 15.20 -3.35
N ASP A 491 -2.37 14.90 -2.96
CA ASP A 491 -3.11 15.72 -1.98
C ASP A 491 -2.73 15.37 -0.53
N ILE A 492 -1.42 15.48 -0.22
CA ILE A 492 -0.91 15.35 1.15
C ILE A 492 -0.96 16.74 1.77
N GLY A 493 -2.15 17.20 2.17
CA GLY A 493 -2.48 18.23 3.19
C GLY A 493 -1.52 19.40 3.47
N LEU A 494 -0.59 19.70 2.57
CA LEU A 494 0.43 20.71 2.68
C LEU A 494 -0.25 22.00 2.23
N PRO A 495 -0.13 23.09 3.02
CA PRO A 495 -0.66 24.36 2.59
C PRO A 495 -0.09 24.69 1.22
N ASN A 496 -0.99 24.93 0.25
CA ASN A 496 -0.62 25.46 -1.06
C ASN A 496 0.32 26.64 -0.81
N GLY A 497 1.40 26.73 -1.60
CA GLY A 497 2.30 27.88 -1.55
C GLY A 497 1.51 29.20 -1.63
N PRO A 498 2.11 30.34 -1.23
CA PRO A 498 1.41 31.62 -1.25
C PRO A 498 0.74 31.84 -2.61
N LYS A 499 -0.56 32.18 -2.57
CA LYS A 499 -1.36 32.45 -3.78
C LYS A 499 -0.61 33.47 -4.63
N ALA A 500 -0.47 33.19 -5.92
CA ALA A 500 0.27 34.06 -6.85
C ALA A 500 -0.51 35.33 -7.26
N TYR A 501 -1.62 35.64 -6.58
CA TYR A 501 -2.56 36.70 -6.93
C TYR A 501 -3.10 37.38 -5.67
N SER A 502 -3.61 38.61 -5.82
CA SER A 502 -4.13 39.43 -4.73
C SER A 502 -5.44 38.88 -4.15
N GLU A 503 -5.79 39.30 -2.93
CA GLU A 503 -7.09 38.97 -2.31
C GLU A 503 -8.28 39.50 -3.14
N ASP A 504 -8.13 40.65 -3.80
CA ASP A 504 -9.16 41.14 -4.73
C ASP A 504 -9.37 40.16 -5.89
N THR A 505 -8.28 39.67 -6.49
CA THR A 505 -8.35 38.66 -7.55
C THR A 505 -8.96 37.36 -7.04
N ALA A 506 -8.63 36.96 -5.81
CA ALA A 506 -9.21 35.78 -5.17
C ALA A 506 -10.73 35.91 -5.03
N ARG A 507 -11.23 37.06 -4.57
CA ARG A 507 -12.66 37.35 -4.48
C ARG A 507 -13.33 37.29 -5.85
N GLU A 508 -12.68 37.81 -6.88
CA GLU A 508 -13.22 37.76 -8.25
C GLU A 508 -13.26 36.33 -8.81
N ILE A 509 -12.26 35.50 -8.52
CA ILE A 509 -12.25 34.08 -8.88
C ILE A 509 -13.45 33.39 -8.23
N ASP A 510 -13.69 33.60 -6.93
CA ASP A 510 -14.81 32.99 -6.21
C ASP A 510 -16.17 33.41 -6.79
N GLN A 511 -16.30 34.67 -7.21
CA GLN A 511 -17.49 35.19 -7.89
C GLN A 511 -17.73 34.50 -9.24
N GLU A 512 -16.68 34.33 -10.06
CA GLU A 512 -16.80 33.63 -11.34
C GLU A 512 -17.11 32.15 -11.18
N VAL A 513 -16.49 31.47 -10.20
CA VAL A 513 -16.80 30.08 -9.86
C VAL A 513 -18.27 29.95 -9.48
N ARG A 514 -18.76 30.84 -8.61
CA ARG A 514 -20.17 30.88 -8.23
C ARG A 514 -21.08 31.09 -9.44
N ARG A 515 -20.74 32.03 -10.33
CA ARG A 515 -21.51 32.29 -11.56
C ARG A 515 -21.63 31.06 -12.46
N LEU A 516 -20.56 30.28 -12.62
CA LEU A 516 -20.57 29.04 -13.39
C LEU A 516 -21.47 27.97 -12.76
N ILE A 517 -21.40 27.81 -11.44
CA ILE A 517 -22.21 26.86 -10.69
C ILE A 517 -23.69 27.27 -10.73
N ASP A 518 -24.01 28.53 -10.40
CA ASP A 518 -25.40 29.04 -10.37
C ASP A 518 -26.04 28.96 -11.77
N GLY A 519 -25.29 29.29 -12.83
CA GLY A 519 -25.76 29.15 -14.21
C GLY A 519 -26.02 27.69 -14.62
N SER A 520 -25.13 26.77 -14.22
CA SER A 520 -25.33 25.34 -14.47
C SER A 520 -26.51 24.79 -13.67
N TYR A 521 -26.69 25.23 -12.43
CA TYR A 521 -27.80 24.86 -11.56
C TYR A 521 -29.15 25.27 -12.15
N ALA A 522 -29.26 26.51 -12.64
CA ALA A 522 -30.46 27.01 -13.29
C ALA A 522 -30.80 26.20 -14.56
N LYS A 523 -29.81 25.93 -15.42
CA LYS A 523 -29.99 25.11 -16.63
C LYS A 523 -30.51 23.71 -16.29
N VAL A 524 -29.95 23.08 -15.26
CA VAL A 524 -30.39 21.75 -14.79
C VAL A 524 -31.80 21.79 -14.23
N LYS A 525 -32.14 22.83 -13.46
CA LYS A 525 -33.48 23.02 -12.89
C LYS A 525 -34.54 23.14 -13.98
N ASP A 526 -34.28 23.92 -15.02
CA ASP A 526 -35.19 24.05 -16.16
C ASP A 526 -35.33 22.69 -16.89
N MET A 527 -34.23 22.01 -17.14
CA MET A 527 -34.22 20.70 -17.81
C MET A 527 -35.02 19.64 -17.06
N LEU A 528 -34.79 19.49 -15.74
CA LEU A 528 -35.48 18.50 -14.92
C LEU A 528 -36.95 18.88 -14.68
N THR A 529 -37.28 20.17 -14.61
CA THR A 529 -38.68 20.62 -14.52
C THR A 529 -39.46 20.28 -15.78
N GLN A 530 -38.87 20.50 -16.96
CA GLN A 530 -39.49 20.11 -18.24
C GLN A 530 -39.63 18.58 -18.40
N ASN A 531 -38.81 17.80 -17.71
CA ASN A 531 -38.78 16.34 -17.79
C ASN A 531 -39.26 15.66 -16.49
N GLN A 532 -40.10 16.34 -15.70
CA GLN A 532 -40.50 15.84 -14.38
C GLN A 532 -41.27 14.52 -14.43
N GLU A 533 -42.08 14.28 -15.47
CA GLU A 533 -42.76 12.99 -15.65
C GLU A 533 -41.79 11.85 -15.94
N ARG A 534 -40.77 12.10 -16.77
CA ARG A 534 -39.70 11.13 -17.05
C ARG A 534 -38.90 10.81 -15.79
N LEU A 535 -38.60 11.82 -14.97
CA LEU A 535 -37.93 11.66 -13.68
C LEU A 535 -38.73 10.74 -12.74
N ARG A 536 -40.03 10.99 -12.58
CA ARG A 536 -40.91 10.15 -11.72
C ARG A 536 -41.03 8.73 -12.25
N THR A 537 -41.15 8.57 -13.57
CA THR A 537 -41.27 7.26 -14.21
C THR A 537 -40.00 6.45 -14.02
N LEU A 538 -38.83 7.05 -14.32
CA LEU A 538 -37.53 6.39 -14.15
C LEU A 538 -37.28 6.02 -12.69
N ALA A 539 -37.56 6.92 -11.75
CA ALA A 539 -37.39 6.66 -10.32
C ALA A 539 -38.28 5.50 -9.84
N LYS A 540 -39.53 5.40 -10.32
CA LYS A 540 -40.42 4.29 -9.99
C LYS A 540 -39.85 2.95 -10.44
N VAL A 541 -39.39 2.86 -11.70
CA VAL A 541 -38.79 1.63 -12.23
C VAL A 541 -37.50 1.30 -11.48
N LEU A 542 -36.68 2.30 -11.15
CA LEU A 542 -35.44 2.12 -10.40
C LEU A 542 -35.69 1.63 -8.97
N LEU A 543 -36.76 2.09 -8.31
CA LEU A 543 -37.15 1.59 -6.99
C LEU A 543 -37.62 0.13 -7.00
N GLU A 544 -38.21 -0.32 -8.12
CA GLU A 544 -38.67 -1.70 -8.32
C GLU A 544 -37.52 -2.66 -8.66
N LYS A 545 -36.64 -2.28 -9.60
CA LYS A 545 -35.53 -3.13 -10.08
C LYS A 545 -34.21 -2.95 -9.33
N GLU A 546 -34.05 -1.86 -8.59
CA GLU A 546 -32.83 -1.41 -7.89
C GLU A 546 -31.60 -1.12 -8.76
N THR A 547 -31.55 -1.64 -9.97
CA THR A 547 -30.51 -1.37 -10.98
C THR A 547 -31.15 -1.36 -12.37
N LEU A 548 -30.72 -0.42 -13.21
CA LEU A 548 -31.14 -0.30 -14.61
C LEU A 548 -29.90 -0.17 -15.51
N GLU A 549 -29.93 -0.88 -16.64
CA GLU A 549 -28.91 -0.77 -17.70
C GLU A 549 -29.27 0.35 -18.69
N GLY A 550 -28.27 0.87 -19.39
CA GLY A 550 -28.38 2.02 -20.30
C GLY A 550 -29.44 1.85 -21.39
N GLU A 551 -29.59 0.65 -21.94
CA GLU A 551 -30.66 0.35 -22.92
C GLU A 551 -32.05 0.43 -22.30
N GLU A 552 -32.22 -0.06 -21.07
CA GLU A 552 -33.49 0.03 -20.35
C GLU A 552 -33.82 1.48 -20.01
N ILE A 553 -32.82 2.26 -19.57
CA ILE A 553 -32.97 3.69 -19.27
C ILE A 553 -33.47 4.44 -20.50
N ARG A 554 -32.85 4.27 -21.67
CA ARG A 554 -33.28 4.96 -22.90
C ARG A 554 -34.68 4.56 -23.35
N LYS A 555 -35.03 3.27 -23.21
CA LYS A 555 -36.40 2.78 -23.47
C LYS A 555 -37.42 3.47 -22.56
N VAL A 556 -37.12 3.61 -21.27
CA VAL A 556 -38.00 4.30 -20.30
C VAL A 556 -38.11 5.79 -20.60
N LEU A 557 -37.02 6.43 -21.05
CA LEU A 557 -37.00 7.86 -21.38
C LEU A 557 -37.59 8.18 -22.77
N GLY A 558 -37.86 7.16 -23.60
CA GLY A 558 -38.31 7.33 -24.98
C GLY A 558 -37.27 8.01 -25.86
N LEU A 559 -35.98 7.82 -25.57
CA LEU A 559 -34.87 8.37 -26.32
C LEU A 559 -34.37 7.35 -27.36
N PRO A 560 -33.95 7.81 -28.56
CA PRO A 560 -33.32 6.92 -29.53
C PRO A 560 -32.03 6.34 -28.95
N GLU A 561 -31.66 5.13 -29.38
CA GLU A 561 -30.35 4.58 -29.03
C GLU A 561 -29.25 5.50 -29.55
N LYS A 562 -28.45 6.10 -28.65
CA LYS A 562 -27.15 6.68 -29.02
C LYS A 562 -26.31 5.50 -29.53
N LYS A 563 -26.19 5.38 -30.85
CA LYS A 563 -25.32 4.37 -31.46
C LYS A 563 -23.92 4.56 -30.89
N LYS A 564 -23.28 3.45 -30.50
CA LYS A 564 -21.82 3.43 -30.32
C LYS A 564 -21.22 3.91 -31.63
N GLU A 565 -20.69 5.13 -31.67
CA GLU A 565 -19.73 5.47 -32.71
C GLU A 565 -18.55 4.51 -32.48
N THR A 566 -18.42 3.57 -33.41
CA THR A 566 -17.51 2.43 -33.40
C THR A 566 -16.06 2.83 -33.59
#